data_AF-A0A368FP34-F1
#
_entry.id   AF-A0A368FP34-F1
#
_cell.length_a   1.000
_cell.length_b   1.000
_cell.length_c   1.000
_cell.angle_alpha   90.00
_cell.angle_beta   90.00
_cell.angle_gamma   90.00
#
_symmetry.space_group_name_H-M   'P 1'
#
loop_
_entity.id
_entity.type
_entity.pdbx_description
1 polymer ?
#
loop_
_entity_poly.entity_id
_entity_poly.type
_entity_poly.pdbx_seq_one_letter_code
_entity_poly.pdbx_strand_id
1 'polypeptide(L)'
;MMREWLALFEEQGSSHVKMRTTSFQLPPNTFPSVVSTSELAREIDMIEEFLATGPSPVVFCHNDLTSGNLLLSTKSSTAVTPTIAEKILLDENPKGKDKEVSLNLVDFEFSTYNYR
;
A
#
# COMPACT_ATOMS: atom_id res chain seq x y z
N MET A 1 -13.54 -4.92 6.10
CA MET A 1 -12.96 -3.56 6.03
C MET A 1 -13.79 -2.57 5.18
N MET A 2 -13.92 -2.72 3.85
CA MET A 2 -14.66 -1.72 3.03
C MET A 2 -16.16 -1.62 3.37
N ARG A 3 -16.84 -2.77 3.49
CA ARG A 3 -18.27 -2.81 3.85
C ARG A 3 -18.54 -2.32 5.28
N GLU A 4 -17.67 -2.68 6.22
CA GLU A 4 -17.76 -2.23 7.62
C GLU A 4 -17.58 -0.71 7.72
N TRP A 5 -16.60 -0.15 6.99
CA TRP A 5 -16.40 1.29 6.94
C TRP A 5 -17.63 2.00 6.36
N LEU A 6 -18.21 1.48 5.27
CA LEU A 6 -19.39 2.08 4.64
C LEU A 6 -20.60 2.05 5.58
N ALA A 7 -20.82 0.93 6.27
CA ALA A 7 -21.89 0.78 7.26
C ALA A 7 -21.74 1.79 8.41
N LEU A 8 -20.53 1.91 8.98
CA LEU A 8 -20.25 2.89 10.03
C LEU A 8 -20.43 4.35 9.56
N PHE A 9 -20.09 4.63 8.30
CA PHE A 9 -20.27 5.95 7.71
C PHE A 9 -21.76 6.30 7.56
N GLU A 10 -22.58 5.34 7.15
CA GLU A 10 -24.04 5.48 7.07
C GLU A 10 -24.70 5.59 8.45
N GLU A 11 -24.25 4.81 9.44
CA GLU A 11 -24.74 4.88 10.83
C GLU A 11 -24.52 6.26 11.47
N GLN A 12 -23.47 6.96 11.06
CA GLN A 12 -23.21 8.35 11.49
C GLN A 12 -24.12 9.38 10.80
N GLY A 13 -25.07 8.94 9.96
CA GLY A 13 -25.97 9.80 9.20
C GLY A 13 -25.35 10.39 7.94
N SER A 14 -24.17 9.93 7.54
CA SER A 14 -23.51 10.39 6.31
C SER A 14 -24.00 9.60 5.09
N SER A 15 -24.24 10.28 3.98
CA SER A 15 -24.73 9.66 2.73
C SER A 15 -23.91 10.04 1.50
N HIS A 16 -22.97 10.98 1.64
CA HIS A 16 -22.20 11.55 0.54
C HIS A 16 -20.76 11.78 0.98
N VAL A 17 -19.82 11.28 0.18
CA VAL A 17 -18.38 11.45 0.35
C VAL A 17 -17.88 12.52 -0.61
N LYS A 18 -17.25 13.57 -0.09
CA LYS A 18 -16.61 14.58 -0.92
C LYS A 18 -15.24 14.10 -1.37
N MET A 19 -15.08 13.90 -2.67
CA MET A 19 -13.82 13.44 -3.25
C MET A 19 -12.80 14.57 -3.29
N ARG A 20 -11.56 14.27 -2.91
CA ARG A 20 -10.43 15.21 -2.95
C ARG A 20 -9.16 14.45 -3.27
N THR A 21 -8.30 15.07 -4.07
CA THR A 21 -6.92 14.62 -4.26
C THR A 21 -6.10 14.91 -3.01
N THR A 22 -5.30 13.96 -2.55
CA THR A 22 -4.36 14.14 -1.44
C THR A 22 -2.96 14.44 -1.96
N SER A 23 -2.18 13.40 -2.26
CA SER A 23 -0.75 13.51 -2.62
C SER A 23 -0.49 13.69 -4.11
N PHE A 24 -1.49 13.47 -4.95
CA PHE A 24 -1.36 13.53 -6.42
C PHE A 24 -2.43 14.43 -7.03
N GLN A 25 -2.02 15.44 -7.78
CA GLN A 25 -2.96 16.33 -8.47
C GLN A 25 -3.40 15.69 -9.79
N LEU A 26 -4.69 15.40 -9.89
CA LEU A 26 -5.31 14.97 -11.14
C LEU A 26 -5.88 16.18 -11.89
N PRO A 27 -5.97 16.11 -13.23
CA PRO A 27 -6.68 17.13 -13.99
C PRO A 27 -8.11 17.33 -13.45
N PRO A 28 -8.64 18.57 -13.47
CA PRO A 28 -10.02 18.83 -13.10
C PRO A 28 -10.99 17.95 -13.89
N ASN A 29 -12.09 17.53 -13.26
CA ASN A 29 -13.16 16.70 -13.86
C ASN A 29 -12.75 15.26 -14.24
N THR A 30 -11.63 14.76 -13.74
CA THR A 30 -11.23 13.35 -13.92
C THR A 30 -12.00 12.41 -12.98
N PHE A 31 -12.57 12.95 -11.90
CA PHE A 31 -13.35 12.21 -10.92
C PHE A 31 -14.54 13.08 -10.44
N PRO A 32 -15.65 12.46 -10.00
CA PRO A 32 -16.79 13.20 -9.48
C PRO A 32 -16.42 13.94 -8.19
N SER A 33 -16.96 15.14 -7.98
CA SER A 33 -16.67 15.95 -6.77
C SER A 33 -17.30 15.37 -5.49
N VAL A 34 -18.36 14.57 -5.65
CA VAL A 34 -19.10 13.89 -4.59
C VAL A 34 -19.51 12.52 -5.10
N VAL A 35 -19.45 11.50 -4.23
CA VAL A 35 -19.97 10.16 -4.49
C VAL A 35 -20.90 9.78 -3.34
N SER A 36 -22.06 9.21 -3.64
CA SER A 36 -23.02 8.73 -2.65
C SER A 36 -22.62 7.37 -2.06
N THR A 37 -23.12 7.03 -0.87
CA THR A 37 -22.85 5.71 -0.27
C THR A 37 -23.43 4.56 -1.10
N SER A 38 -24.54 4.80 -1.81
CA SER A 38 -25.13 3.81 -2.73
C SER A 38 -24.28 3.57 -3.97
N GLU A 39 -23.61 4.60 -4.49
CA GLU A 39 -22.61 4.45 -5.55
C GLU A 39 -21.38 3.69 -5.04
N LEU A 40 -20.86 4.03 -3.85
CA LEU A 40 -19.75 3.30 -3.25
C LEU A 40 -20.08 1.83 -2.99
N ALA A 41 -21.29 1.51 -2.52
CA ALA A 41 -21.74 0.14 -2.35
C ALA A 41 -21.68 -0.65 -3.67
N ARG A 42 -22.15 -0.04 -4.76
CA ARG A 42 -22.13 -0.66 -6.10
C ARG A 42 -20.71 -0.88 -6.61
N GLU A 43 -19.80 0.06 -6.37
CA GLU A 43 -18.38 -0.11 -6.71
C GLU A 43 -17.74 -1.26 -5.90
N ILE A 44 -18.07 -1.38 -4.61
CA ILE A 44 -17.62 -2.51 -3.78
C ILE A 44 -18.15 -3.84 -4.33
N ASP A 45 -19.44 -3.91 -4.69
CA ASP A 45 -20.03 -5.11 -5.28
C ASP A 45 -19.30 -5.51 -6.58
N MET A 46 -19.03 -4.54 -7.45
CA MET A 46 -18.31 -4.76 -8.71
C MET A 46 -16.88 -5.30 -8.47
N ILE A 47 -16.16 -4.72 -7.51
CA ILE A 47 -14.81 -5.16 -7.17
C ILE A 47 -14.82 -6.59 -6.60
N GLU A 48 -15.76 -6.91 -5.70
CA GLU A 48 -15.88 -8.25 -5.12
C GLU A 48 -16.24 -9.30 -6.17
N GLU A 49 -17.17 -8.99 -7.08
CA GLU A 49 -17.52 -9.86 -8.21
C GLU A 49 -16.30 -10.09 -9.11
N PHE A 50 -15.60 -9.02 -9.48
CA PHE A 50 -14.41 -9.12 -10.32
C PHE A 50 -13.31 -9.98 -9.67
N LEU A 51 -13.01 -9.73 -8.39
CA LEU A 51 -11.99 -10.48 -7.66
C LEU A 51 -12.34 -11.97 -7.54
N ALA A 52 -13.62 -12.32 -7.44
CA ALA A 52 -14.06 -13.71 -7.41
C ALA A 52 -13.78 -14.49 -8.72
N THR A 53 -13.54 -13.80 -9.84
CA THR A 53 -13.21 -14.43 -11.13
C THR A 53 -11.72 -14.72 -11.29
N GLY A 54 -10.86 -14.11 -10.47
CA GLY A 54 -9.40 -14.19 -10.60
C GLY A 54 -8.83 -15.52 -10.08
N PRO A 55 -7.91 -16.18 -10.80
CA PRO A 55 -7.26 -17.41 -10.32
C PRO A 55 -6.11 -17.14 -9.33
N SER A 56 -6.12 -15.98 -8.66
CA SER A 56 -5.03 -15.61 -7.74
C SER A 56 -5.11 -16.49 -6.49
N PRO A 57 -4.04 -17.20 -6.11
CA PRO A 57 -4.05 -17.99 -4.89
C PRO A 57 -4.12 -17.10 -3.65
N VAL A 58 -4.84 -17.57 -2.64
CA VAL A 58 -4.90 -16.94 -1.32
C VAL A 58 -3.63 -17.27 -0.55
N VAL A 59 -2.90 -16.24 -0.12
CA VAL A 59 -1.66 -16.35 0.67
C VAL A 59 -1.67 -15.32 1.79
N PHE A 60 -0.77 -15.46 2.76
CA PHE A 60 -0.58 -14.41 3.76
C PHE A 60 0.08 -13.19 3.11
N CYS A 61 -0.64 -12.08 3.05
CA CYS A 61 -0.22 -10.84 2.40
C CYS A 61 0.05 -9.75 3.42
N HIS A 62 1.03 -8.88 3.12
CA HIS A 62 1.31 -7.68 3.92
C HIS A 62 0.21 -6.61 3.79
N ASN A 63 -0.40 -6.52 2.59
CA ASN A 63 -1.41 -5.54 2.16
C ASN A 63 -0.99 -4.05 2.16
N ASP A 64 0.13 -3.69 2.80
CA ASP A 64 0.64 -2.31 2.82
C ASP A 64 2.14 -2.22 2.47
N LEU A 65 2.51 -2.58 1.24
CA LEU A 65 3.92 -2.57 0.77
C LEU A 65 4.37 -1.18 0.29
N THR A 66 4.29 -0.17 1.15
CA THR A 66 4.83 1.16 0.88
C THR A 66 6.33 1.24 1.20
N SER A 67 7.04 2.23 0.65
CA SER A 67 8.49 2.38 0.90
C SER A 67 8.85 2.57 2.37
N GLY A 68 7.92 3.06 3.21
CA GLY A 68 8.13 3.19 4.66
C GLY A 68 8.25 1.84 5.37
N ASN A 69 7.64 0.80 4.81
CA ASN A 69 7.57 -0.55 5.39
C ASN A 69 8.67 -1.49 4.86
N LEU A 70 9.55 -0.97 3.99
CA LEU A 70 10.68 -1.69 3.41
C LEU A 70 11.98 -1.17 4.05
N LEU A 71 12.51 -1.91 5.02
CA LEU A 71 13.75 -1.56 5.70
C LEU A 71 14.94 -2.23 5.04
N LEU A 72 15.97 -1.45 4.73
CA LEU A 72 17.23 -1.97 4.26
C LEU A 72 18.22 -2.10 5.41
N SER A 73 18.86 -3.26 5.52
CA SER A 73 19.94 -3.49 6.47
C SER A 73 21.21 -3.88 5.72
N THR A 74 22.28 -3.16 6.00
CA THR A 74 23.63 -3.45 5.49
C THR A 74 24.46 -3.99 6.65
N LYS A 75 24.99 -5.20 6.50
CA LYS A 75 25.98 -5.71 7.46
C LYS A 75 27.33 -5.09 7.13
N SER A 76 27.67 -3.94 7.70
CA SER A 76 29.06 -3.47 7.73
C SER A 76 29.77 -4.11 8.92
N SER A 77 30.81 -4.91 8.66
CA SER A 77 31.68 -5.51 9.68
C SER A 77 32.56 -4.48 10.43
N THR A 78 32.19 -3.21 10.39
CA THR A 78 32.83 -2.09 11.08
C THR A 78 31.73 -1.12 11.49
N ALA A 79 31.73 -0.70 12.75
CA ALA A 79 30.78 0.28 13.28
C ALA A 79 30.85 1.57 12.46
N VAL A 80 29.81 1.88 11.69
CA VAL A 80 29.67 3.16 11.00
C VAL A 80 28.37 3.81 11.44
N THR A 81 28.50 5.06 11.88
CA THR A 81 27.46 5.96 12.35
C THR A 81 26.35 6.11 11.29
N PRO A 82 25.06 6.00 11.65
CA PRO A 82 23.97 6.06 10.68
C PRO A 82 23.84 7.49 10.14
N THR A 83 24.24 7.69 8.88
CA THR A 83 24.04 8.97 8.19
C THR A 83 22.85 8.83 7.25
N ILE A 84 21.96 9.81 7.31
CA ILE A 84 20.66 9.86 6.64
C ILE A 84 20.84 9.62 5.13
N ALA A 85 20.05 8.67 4.61
CA ALA A 85 19.78 8.45 3.18
C ALA A 85 21.03 8.43 2.27
N GLU A 86 21.91 7.45 2.48
CA GLU A 86 22.83 7.07 1.40
C GLU A 86 21.99 6.54 0.24
N LYS A 87 21.97 7.31 -0.85
CA LYS A 87 21.47 6.88 -2.15
C LYS A 87 22.32 5.68 -2.55
N ILE A 88 21.80 4.47 -2.35
CA ILE A 88 22.50 3.24 -2.72
C ILE A 88 22.54 3.19 -4.24
N LEU A 89 23.60 3.76 -4.78
CA LEU A 89 24.07 3.42 -6.11
C LEU A 89 24.36 1.92 -6.03
N LEU A 90 23.61 1.13 -6.80
CA LEU A 90 24.01 -0.22 -7.16
C LEU A 90 25.29 -0.05 -7.98
N ASP A 91 26.41 0.05 -7.29
CA ASP A 91 27.72 0.22 -7.90
C ASP A 91 28.00 -1.08 -8.66
N GLU A 92 27.89 -1.07 -10.00
CA GLU A 92 28.15 -2.20 -10.90
C GLU A 92 29.66 -2.56 -10.95
N ASN A 93 30.40 -2.33 -9.87
CA ASN A 93 31.84 -2.48 -9.83
C ASN A 93 32.21 -3.84 -9.21
N PRO A 94 32.65 -4.84 -10.01
CA PRO A 94 32.71 -6.25 -9.62
C PRO A 94 33.93 -6.61 -8.75
N LYS A 95 34.50 -5.66 -8.00
CA LYS A 95 35.78 -5.84 -7.28
C LYS A 95 35.80 -5.40 -5.80
N GLY A 96 34.66 -5.09 -5.19
CA GLY A 96 34.55 -4.82 -3.76
C GLY A 96 33.76 -5.91 -3.05
N LYS A 97 34.30 -6.49 -1.97
CA LYS A 97 33.66 -7.52 -1.12
C LYS A 97 32.16 -7.28 -0.97
N ASP A 98 31.36 -8.28 -1.32
CA ASP A 98 29.89 -8.31 -1.27
C ASP A 98 29.39 -7.66 0.02
N LYS A 99 28.91 -6.41 -0.07
CA LYS A 99 28.08 -5.85 0.99
C LYS A 99 26.78 -6.64 0.95
N GLU A 100 26.61 -7.57 1.89
CA GLU A 100 25.35 -8.28 2.07
C GLU A 100 24.28 -7.25 2.47
N VAL A 101 23.42 -6.93 1.50
CA VAL A 101 22.27 -6.05 1.68
C VAL A 101 21.05 -6.94 1.86
N SER A 102 20.37 -6.80 3.00
CA SER A 102 19.10 -7.49 3.25
C SER A 102 17.94 -6.50 3.27
N LEU A 103 16.84 -6.86 2.60
CA LEU A 103 15.58 -6.13 2.65
C LEU A 103 14.64 -6.84 3.64
N ASN A 104 14.11 -6.10 4.60
CA ASN A 104 13.22 -6.60 5.63
C ASN A 104 11.88 -5.86 5.55
N LEU A 105 10.78 -6.60 5.64
CA LEU A 105 9.44 -6.02 5.75
C LEU A 105 9.10 -5.77 7.22
N VAL A 106 8.44 -4.65 7.50
CA VAL A 106 7.94 -4.28 8.82
C VAL A 106 6.52 -3.74 8.71
N ASP A 107 5.85 -3.61 9.85
CA ASP A 107 4.50 -3.04 9.96
C ASP A 107 3.38 -3.87 9.30
N PHE A 108 3.09 -5.01 9.92
CA PHE A 108 2.10 -6.00 9.43
C PHE A 108 0.66 -5.68 9.89
N GLU A 109 0.32 -4.41 10.20
CA GLU A 109 -0.98 -4.06 10.80
C GLU A 109 -2.19 -4.39 9.91
N PHE A 110 -2.01 -4.34 8.59
CA PHE A 110 -3.05 -4.71 7.61
C PHE A 110 -2.91 -6.15 7.09
N SER A 111 -2.01 -6.93 7.65
CA SER A 111 -1.70 -8.26 7.11
C SER A 111 -2.82 -9.26 7.36
N THR A 112 -3.19 -9.99 6.32
CA THR A 112 -4.21 -11.04 6.36
C THR A 112 -4.04 -11.97 5.16
N TYR A 113 -4.76 -13.10 5.16
CA TYR A 113 -4.88 -13.91 3.96
C TYR A 113 -5.65 -13.13 2.88
N ASN A 114 -5.00 -12.91 1.74
CA ASN A 114 -5.56 -12.19 0.60
C ASN A 114 -5.07 -12.83 -0.71
N TYR A 115 -5.63 -12.41 -1.83
CA TYR A 115 -5.07 -12.70 -3.15
C TYR A 115 -3.62 -12.16 -3.22
N ARG A 116 -2.70 -13.00 -3.74
CA ARG A 116 -1.26 -12.65 -3.85
C ARG A 116 -0.98 -11.46 -4.76
#